data_AF-A0A8D0EHS1-F1
#
_entry.id   AF-A0A8D0EHS1-F1
#
_cell.length_a   1.000
_cell.length_b   1.000
_cell.length_c   1.000
_cell.angle_alpha   90.00
_cell.angle_beta   90.00
_cell.angle_gamma   90.00
#
_symmetry.space_group_name_H-M   'P 1'
#
loop_
_entity.id
_entity.type
_entity.pdbx_description
1 polymer ?
#
loop_
_entity_poly.entity_id
_entity_poly.type
_entity_poly.pdbx_seq_one_letter_code
_entity_poly.pdbx_strand_id
1 'polypeptide(L)'
;MEGPELESSLLTQPWASVCFGKSAFLAKASFRDTGYILLISDLSSVWYESADAEAVRQRSKELNKRLTVHVSSFLHRLRNLVCPLLTGEPDTATSFSCHRTASGLKVHMKSDLSGLPLYWDFHCCPAPVSRHLVRPLIRMSLALQYQVQELTSLLIQKDAEIEDYRESGATLSRGEEGSVSGSLPERSSSPSAWRATRGSRLSPLR
;
A
#
# COMPACT_ATOMS: atom_id res chain seq x y z
N MET A 1 11.89 0.16 27.17
CA MET A 1 12.64 -0.60 26.14
C MET A 1 11.67 -0.86 24.98
N GLU A 2 11.35 0.16 24.16
CA GLU A 2 10.29 0.09 23.13
C GLU A 2 10.81 -0.01 21.69
N GLY A 3 12.13 0.02 21.49
CA GLY A 3 12.77 -0.11 20.17
C GLY A 3 12.31 -1.33 19.34
N PRO A 4 12.18 -2.55 19.93
CA PRO A 4 11.73 -3.73 19.20
C PRO A 4 10.28 -3.62 18.69
N GLU A 5 9.39 -2.98 19.45
CA GLU A 5 7.98 -2.84 19.11
C GLU A 5 7.79 -1.85 17.97
N LEU A 6 8.57 -0.76 17.95
CA LEU A 6 8.55 0.23 16.88
C LEU A 6 9.03 -0.38 15.55
N GLU A 7 10.07 -1.20 15.60
CA GLU A 7 10.58 -1.97 14.47
C GLU A 7 9.56 -2.99 13.95
N SER A 8 8.87 -3.69 14.85
CA SER A 8 7.79 -4.63 14.49
C SER A 8 6.62 -3.90 13.82
N SER A 9 6.21 -2.77 14.39
CA SER A 9 5.16 -1.90 13.84
C SER A 9 5.49 -1.45 12.41
N LEU A 10 6.71 -1.00 12.14
CA LEU A 10 7.16 -0.57 10.81
C LEU A 10 7.09 -1.68 9.74
N LEU A 11 7.26 -2.94 10.12
CA LEU A 11 7.13 -4.05 9.17
C LEU A 11 5.72 -4.16 8.59
N THR A 12 4.71 -3.82 9.39
CA THR A 12 3.30 -3.86 8.99
C THR A 12 2.84 -2.62 8.24
N GLN A 13 3.64 -1.54 8.25
CA GLN A 13 3.30 -0.30 7.54
C GLN A 13 3.46 -0.48 6.03
N PRO A 14 2.47 -0.05 5.23
CA PRO A 14 2.54 -0.11 3.78
C PRO A 14 3.59 0.89 3.26
N TRP A 15 4.16 0.59 2.10
CA TRP A 15 4.93 1.57 1.34
C TRP A 15 3.98 2.50 0.61
N ALA A 16 4.20 3.80 0.78
CA ALA A 16 3.43 4.86 0.12
C ALA A 16 4.31 5.60 -0.88
N SER A 17 3.73 6.02 -2.01
CA SER A 17 4.40 6.95 -2.92
C SER A 17 4.29 8.37 -2.37
N VAL A 18 5.43 9.05 -2.26
CA VAL A 18 5.52 10.42 -1.73
C VAL A 18 6.42 11.27 -2.60
N CYS A 19 6.17 12.58 -2.60
CA CYS A 19 7.00 13.56 -3.31
C CYS A 19 7.64 14.51 -2.30
N PHE A 20 8.96 14.65 -2.37
CA PHE A 20 9.71 15.67 -1.64
C PHE A 20 10.23 16.69 -2.66
N GLY A 21 9.53 17.82 -2.77
CA GLY A 21 9.74 18.76 -3.87
C GLY A 21 9.42 18.14 -5.23
N LYS A 22 10.42 18.05 -6.11
CA LYS A 22 10.27 17.49 -7.47
C LYS A 22 10.64 16.00 -7.57
N SER A 23 11.06 15.39 -6.46
CA SER A 23 11.58 14.02 -6.45
C SER A 23 10.57 13.06 -5.83
N ALA A 24 10.31 11.95 -6.52
CA ALA A 24 9.41 10.89 -6.08
C ALA A 24 10.16 9.82 -5.29
N PHE A 25 9.54 9.33 -4.23
CA PHE A 25 10.07 8.29 -3.35
C PHE A 25 8.96 7.31 -2.96
N LEU A 26 9.38 6.16 -2.43
CA LEU A 26 8.57 5.34 -1.55
C LEU A 26 8.95 5.65 -0.10
N ALA A 27 7.97 5.78 0.78
CA ALA A 27 8.22 5.97 2.19
C ALA A 27 7.24 5.15 3.05
N LYS A 28 7.68 4.83 4.26
CA LYS A 28 6.81 4.32 5.32
C LYS A 28 7.36 4.71 6.68
N ALA A 29 6.47 4.93 7.64
CA ALA A 29 6.86 5.37 8.96
C ALA A 29 6.01 4.72 10.04
N SER A 30 6.59 4.56 11.23
CA SER A 30 5.88 4.19 12.44
C SER A 30 6.18 5.22 13.52
N PHE A 31 5.14 5.75 14.16
CA PHE A 31 5.24 6.73 15.24
C PHE A 31 4.68 6.14 16.54
N ARG A 32 5.32 6.46 17.66
CA ARG A 32 4.87 6.19 19.04
C ARG A 32 5.09 7.44 19.88
N ASP A 33 4.70 7.39 21.15
CA ASP A 33 4.86 8.53 22.06
C ASP A 33 6.32 8.75 22.49
N THR A 34 7.18 7.77 22.26
CA THR A 34 8.60 7.74 22.66
C THR A 34 9.57 7.82 21.48
N GLY A 35 9.09 7.80 20.24
CA GLY A 35 9.95 7.88 19.07
C GLY A 35 9.25 7.52 17.76
N TYR A 36 10.04 7.52 16.69
CA TYR A 36 9.59 7.10 15.36
C TYR A 36 10.68 6.37 14.60
N ILE A 37 10.26 5.58 13.61
CA ILE A 37 11.13 5.08 12.56
C ILE A 37 10.55 5.49 11.20
N LEU A 38 11.41 5.97 10.32
CA LEU A 38 11.10 6.35 8.94
C LEU A 38 12.02 5.59 7.99
N LEU A 39 11.44 5.04 6.93
CA LEU A 39 12.15 4.37 5.85
C LEU A 39 11.77 5.02 4.53
N ILE A 40 12.76 5.37 3.71
CA ILE A 40 12.58 6.04 2.42
C ILE A 40 13.39 5.28 1.36
N SER A 41 12.86 5.16 0.15
CA SER A 41 13.56 4.60 -0.99
C SER A 41 13.24 5.37 -2.27
N ASP A 42 14.24 5.58 -3.12
CA ASP A 42 14.06 6.04 -4.50
C ASP A 42 14.14 4.87 -5.50
N LEU A 43 13.94 3.64 -5.02
CA LEU A 43 14.12 2.37 -5.74
C LEU A 43 15.57 2.03 -6.13
N SER A 44 16.50 2.97 -6.02
CA SER A 44 17.95 2.73 -6.21
C SER A 44 18.66 2.52 -4.89
N SER A 45 18.20 3.20 -3.84
CA SER A 45 18.78 3.16 -2.50
C SER A 45 17.66 3.18 -1.45
N VAL A 46 18.01 2.80 -0.23
CA VAL A 46 17.11 2.84 0.92
C VAL A 46 17.80 3.59 2.04
N TRP A 47 17.07 4.50 2.67
CA TRP A 47 17.51 5.24 3.83
C TRP A 47 16.56 5.01 5.01
N TYR A 48 17.13 5.09 6.21
CA TYR A 48 16.48 4.80 7.47
C TYR A 48 16.83 5.87 8.49
N GLU A 49 15.84 6.29 9.26
CA GLU A 49 16.04 7.03 10.50
C GLU A 49 15.26 6.37 11.62
N SER A 50 15.89 6.26 12.79
CA SER A 50 15.22 6.00 14.07
C SER A 50 15.56 7.13 15.02
N ALA A 51 14.54 7.75 15.61
CA ALA A 51 14.69 8.81 16.57
C ALA A 51 13.88 8.48 17.82
N ASP A 52 14.55 8.42 18.96
CA ASP A 52 13.93 8.27 20.28
C ASP A 52 13.53 9.63 20.86
N ALA A 53 12.94 9.60 22.06
CA ALA A 53 12.45 10.80 22.72
C ALA A 53 13.55 11.83 23.00
N GLU A 54 14.77 11.39 23.26
CA GLU A 54 15.92 12.25 23.53
C GLU A 54 16.36 12.97 22.26
N ALA A 55 16.55 12.21 21.17
CA ALA A 55 16.88 12.75 19.87
C ALA A 55 15.80 13.73 19.39
N VAL A 56 14.53 13.40 19.63
CA VAL A 56 13.40 14.27 19.25
C VAL A 56 13.40 15.55 20.07
N ARG A 57 13.61 15.46 21.38
CA ARG A 57 13.68 16.61 22.28
C ARG A 57 14.83 17.54 21.92
N GLN A 58 16.00 16.98 21.63
CA GLN A 58 17.17 17.78 21.30
C GLN A 58 16.98 18.52 19.97
N ARG A 59 16.59 17.78 18.92
CA ARG A 59 16.40 18.35 17.58
C ARG A 59 15.25 19.36 17.53
N SER A 60 14.16 19.12 18.27
CA SER A 60 13.03 20.06 18.31
C SER A 60 13.44 21.38 18.97
N LYS A 61 14.24 21.36 20.05
CA LYS A 61 14.80 22.56 20.67
C LYS A 61 15.75 23.32 19.74
N GLU A 62 16.58 22.60 18.99
CA GLU A 62 17.53 23.21 18.05
C GLU A 62 16.82 23.91 16.89
N LEU A 63 15.83 23.26 16.29
CA LEU A 63 15.11 23.76 15.11
C LEU A 63 14.00 24.76 15.48
N ASN A 64 13.40 24.63 16.67
CA ASN A 64 12.22 25.39 17.07
C ASN A 64 12.46 26.09 18.42
N LYS A 65 13.40 27.04 18.46
CA LYS A 65 13.86 27.73 19.69
C LYS A 65 12.76 28.37 20.55
N ARG A 66 11.60 28.68 19.97
CA ARG A 66 10.46 29.31 20.65
C ARG A 66 9.40 28.31 21.13
N LEU A 67 9.54 27.04 20.76
CA LEU A 67 8.54 26.01 20.99
C LEU A 67 8.92 25.17 22.22
N THR A 68 8.15 25.28 23.30
CA THR A 68 8.32 24.47 24.50
C THR A 68 7.15 23.50 24.60
N VAL A 69 7.32 22.29 24.07
CA VAL A 69 6.26 21.28 23.98
C VAL A 69 6.81 19.94 24.47
N HIS A 70 5.94 19.13 25.08
CA HIS A 70 6.31 17.79 25.49
C HIS A 70 6.61 16.90 24.28
N VAL A 71 7.56 15.98 24.42
CA VAL A 71 8.06 15.16 23.29
C VAL A 71 6.95 14.34 22.65
N SER A 72 6.06 13.75 23.45
CA SER A 72 4.91 12.98 22.95
C SER A 72 3.96 13.85 22.11
N SER A 73 3.66 15.08 22.54
CA SER A 73 2.84 16.02 21.78
C SER A 73 3.52 16.44 20.47
N PHE A 74 4.84 16.60 20.48
CA PHE A 74 5.61 16.88 19.28
C PHE A 74 5.60 15.70 18.30
N LEU A 75 5.81 14.48 18.79
CA LEU A 75 5.73 13.24 18.00
C LEU A 75 4.34 13.03 17.40
N HIS A 76 3.28 13.28 18.18
CA HIS A 76 1.92 13.26 17.70
C HIS A 76 1.70 14.29 16.59
N ARG A 77 2.27 15.50 16.72
CA ARG A 77 2.22 16.50 15.64
C ARG A 77 2.96 16.03 14.38
N LEU A 78 4.15 15.47 14.51
CA LEU A 78 4.90 14.91 13.38
C LEU A 78 4.10 13.81 12.68
N ARG A 79 3.49 12.90 13.45
CA ARG A 79 2.60 11.87 12.91
C ARG A 79 1.45 12.48 12.11
N ASN A 80 0.77 13.49 12.65
CA ASN A 80 -0.34 14.14 11.96
C ASN A 80 0.07 14.90 10.69
N LEU A 81 1.36 15.22 10.54
CA LEU A 81 1.91 15.85 9.34
C LEU A 81 2.38 14.83 8.30
N VAL A 82 2.93 13.71 8.76
CA VAL A 82 3.51 12.68 7.88
C VAL A 82 2.46 11.65 7.43
N CYS A 83 1.50 11.29 8.28
CA CYS A 83 0.48 10.29 7.92
C CYS A 83 -0.35 10.70 6.69
N PRO A 84 -0.85 11.94 6.55
CA PRO A 84 -1.58 12.35 5.35
C PRO A 84 -0.73 12.23 4.07
N LEU A 85 0.55 12.58 4.15
CA LEU A 85 1.50 12.38 3.06
C LEU A 85 1.63 10.90 2.68
N LEU A 86 1.71 9.99 3.66
CA LEU A 86 1.80 8.55 3.44
C LEU A 86 0.47 7.92 2.97
N THR A 87 -0.67 8.58 3.16
CA THR A 87 -1.95 8.11 2.62
C THR A 87 -2.25 8.69 1.23
N GLY A 88 -1.36 9.52 0.68
CA GLY A 88 -1.55 10.16 -0.63
C GLY A 88 -2.38 11.45 -0.59
N GLU A 89 -2.68 11.97 0.60
CA GLU A 89 -3.51 13.16 0.83
C GLU A 89 -2.68 14.22 1.58
N PRO A 90 -1.63 14.80 0.98
CA PRO A 90 -0.75 15.73 1.66
C PRO A 90 -1.46 17.04 2.03
N ASP A 91 -1.16 17.54 3.23
CA ASP A 91 -1.64 18.86 3.68
C ASP A 91 -0.95 19.98 2.89
N THR A 92 -1.74 20.91 2.35
CA THR A 92 -1.23 22.06 1.58
C THR A 92 -0.45 23.05 2.45
N ALA A 93 -0.70 23.07 3.76
CA ALA A 93 0.04 23.89 4.71
C ALA A 93 1.41 23.31 5.11
N THR A 94 1.73 22.09 4.64
CA THR A 94 2.97 21.40 4.98
C THR A 94 3.82 21.18 3.74
N SER A 95 5.02 21.74 3.75
CA SER A 95 5.99 21.59 2.67
C SER A 95 7.09 20.61 3.05
N PHE A 96 7.42 19.71 2.12
CA PHE A 96 8.54 18.79 2.24
C PHE A 96 9.54 19.02 1.11
N SER A 97 10.83 18.97 1.45
CA SER A 97 11.94 18.98 0.50
C SER A 97 13.01 17.99 0.94
N CYS A 98 13.86 17.56 0.02
CA CYS A 98 14.94 16.64 0.35
C CYS A 98 16.25 17.08 -0.30
N HIS A 99 17.35 16.74 0.35
CA HIS A 99 18.68 16.85 -0.23
C HIS A 99 19.51 15.62 0.16
N ARG A 100 20.25 15.10 -0.83
CA ARG A 100 21.23 14.05 -0.59
C ARG A 100 22.48 14.68 0.03
N THR A 101 23.00 14.05 1.07
CA THR A 101 24.26 14.41 1.72
C THR A 101 25.28 13.29 1.51
N ALA A 102 26.54 13.55 1.83
CA ALA A 102 27.57 12.51 1.79
C ALA A 102 27.26 11.32 2.73
N SER A 103 26.49 11.58 3.80
CA SER A 103 26.15 10.61 4.84
C SER A 103 24.77 9.95 4.65
N GLY A 104 23.97 10.37 3.66
CA GLY A 104 22.62 9.81 3.45
C GLY A 104 21.65 10.78 2.80
N LEU A 105 20.41 10.77 3.29
CA LEU A 105 19.31 11.60 2.80
C LEU A 105 18.77 12.44 3.95
N LYS A 106 18.71 13.77 3.76
CA LYS A 106 18.01 14.67 4.67
C LYS A 106 16.69 15.11 4.06
N VAL A 107 15.60 14.95 4.80
CA VAL A 107 14.27 15.47 4.43
C VAL A 107 13.90 16.62 5.36
N HIS A 108 13.73 17.80 4.78
CA HIS A 108 13.24 18.99 5.46
C HIS A 108 11.72 19.04 5.39
N MET A 109 11.10 19.27 6.54
CA MET A 109 9.67 19.51 6.68
C MET A 109 9.46 20.88 7.32
N LYS A 110 8.56 21.66 6.73
CA LYS A 110 8.09 22.93 7.29
C LYS A 110 6.57 22.94 7.27
N SER A 111 5.96 23.26 8.41
CA SER A 111 4.52 23.46 8.54
C SER A 111 4.20 24.70 9.36
N ASP A 112 2.92 25.07 9.40
CA ASP A 112 2.39 26.01 10.39
C ASP A 112 1.81 25.27 11.62
N LEU A 113 1.97 25.86 12.79
CA LEU A 113 1.33 25.48 14.04
C LEU A 113 0.76 26.74 14.70
N SER A 114 -0.53 27.00 14.46
CA SER A 114 -1.26 28.13 15.05
C SER A 114 -0.61 29.49 14.77
N GLY A 115 -0.13 29.69 13.52
CA GLY A 115 0.57 30.90 13.09
C GLY A 115 2.07 30.92 13.41
N LEU A 116 2.61 29.86 14.03
CA LEU A 116 4.04 29.71 14.27
C LEU A 116 4.66 28.69 13.30
N PRO A 117 5.80 29.01 12.67
CA PRO A 117 6.46 28.06 11.79
C PRO A 117 7.09 26.93 12.60
N LEU A 118 6.77 25.69 12.20
CA LEU A 118 7.31 24.45 12.73
C LEU A 118 8.27 23.84 11.72
N TYR A 119 9.48 23.51 12.16
CA TYR A 119 10.53 22.91 11.34
C TYR A 119 10.93 21.53 11.87
N TRP A 120 11.16 20.60 10.97
CA TRP A 120 11.71 19.29 11.29
C TRP A 120 12.62 18.76 10.18
N ASP A 121 13.72 18.14 10.59
CA ASP A 121 14.64 17.47 9.68
C ASP A 121 14.65 15.99 9.99
N PHE A 122 14.39 15.14 8.99
CA PHE A 122 14.67 13.72 9.07
C PHE A 122 16.09 13.45 8.57
N HIS A 123 16.92 12.83 9.38
CA HIS A 123 18.32 12.50 9.07
C HIS A 123 18.44 11.01 8.79
N CYS A 124 18.28 10.62 7.52
CA CYS A 124 18.20 9.21 7.13
C CYS A 124 19.56 8.68 6.64
N CYS A 125 20.07 7.64 7.30
CA CYS A 125 21.30 6.93 6.96
C CYS A 125 21.00 5.82 5.93
N PRO A 126 21.97 5.38 5.10
CA PRO A 126 21.79 4.18 4.27
C PRO A 126 21.37 2.95 5.08
N ALA A 127 20.45 2.15 4.53
CA ALA A 127 19.80 1.06 5.25
C ALA A 127 19.84 -0.27 4.47
N PRO A 128 19.83 -1.42 5.17
CA PRO A 128 19.73 -2.72 4.50
C PRO A 128 18.34 -2.94 3.88
N VAL A 129 18.31 -3.43 2.65
CA VAL A 129 17.06 -3.58 1.87
C VAL A 129 16.29 -4.88 2.14
N SER A 130 16.94 -5.86 2.77
CA SER A 130 16.47 -7.25 2.77
C SER A 130 15.14 -7.47 3.49
N ARG A 131 14.97 -6.84 4.66
CA ARG A 131 13.83 -7.07 5.56
C ARG A 131 12.56 -6.35 5.11
N HIS A 132 12.67 -5.15 4.56
CA HIS A 132 11.53 -4.29 4.23
C HIS A 132 11.14 -4.30 2.74
N LEU A 133 12.00 -4.82 1.86
CA LEU A 133 11.74 -4.91 0.42
C LEU A 133 11.93 -6.33 -0.10
N VAL A 134 13.16 -6.88 -0.05
CA VAL A 134 13.49 -8.12 -0.77
C VAL A 134 12.66 -9.32 -0.28
N ARG A 135 12.65 -9.59 1.03
CA ARG A 135 11.90 -10.74 1.58
C ARG A 135 10.39 -10.62 1.36
N PRO A 136 9.73 -9.47 1.62
CA PRO A 136 8.32 -9.29 1.27
C PRO A 136 8.02 -9.49 -0.21
N LEU A 137 8.83 -8.90 -1.12
CA LEU A 137 8.61 -8.99 -2.56
C LEU A 137 8.75 -10.43 -3.08
N ILE A 138 9.74 -11.18 -2.60
CA ILE A 138 9.90 -12.61 -2.94
C ILE A 138 8.66 -13.40 -2.49
N ARG A 139 8.19 -13.18 -1.25
CA ARG A 139 7.00 -13.87 -0.73
C ARG A 139 5.74 -13.51 -1.50
N MET A 140 5.58 -12.24 -1.88
CA MET A 140 4.46 -11.80 -2.72
C MET A 140 4.50 -12.44 -4.10
N SER A 141 5.67 -12.51 -4.73
CA SER A 141 5.86 -13.17 -6.03
C SER A 141 5.46 -14.66 -5.97
N LEU A 142 5.92 -15.37 -4.94
CA LEU A 142 5.53 -16.77 -4.69
C LEU A 142 4.01 -16.92 -4.47
N ALA A 143 3.42 -16.07 -3.63
CA ALA A 143 1.98 -16.11 -3.36
C ALA A 143 1.15 -15.86 -4.63
N LEU A 144 1.55 -14.88 -5.45
CA LEU A 144 0.92 -14.58 -6.73
C LEU A 144 1.07 -15.75 -7.71
N GLN A 145 2.24 -16.41 -7.75
CA GLN A 145 2.45 -17.59 -8.57
C GLN A 145 1.51 -18.74 -8.18
N TYR A 146 1.33 -18.99 -6.88
CA TYR A 146 0.38 -19.99 -6.41
C TYR A 146 -1.07 -19.64 -6.78
N GLN A 147 -1.46 -18.37 -6.67
CA GLN A 147 -2.79 -17.92 -7.09
C GLN A 147 -3.03 -18.14 -8.58
N VAL A 148 -2.04 -17.87 -9.44
CA VAL A 148 -2.13 -18.14 -10.88
C VAL A 148 -2.33 -19.63 -11.15
N GLN A 149 -1.62 -20.50 -10.44
CA GLN A 149 -1.77 -21.96 -10.60
C GLN A 149 -3.16 -22.43 -10.18
N GLU A 150 -3.64 -21.98 -9.02
CA GLU A 150 -4.97 -22.33 -8.50
C GLU A 150 -6.09 -21.87 -9.45
N LEU A 151 -6.02 -20.62 -9.92
CA LEU A 151 -6.97 -20.08 -10.90
C LEU A 151 -6.93 -20.84 -12.22
N THR A 152 -5.74 -21.26 -12.68
CA THR A 152 -5.60 -22.08 -13.89
C THR A 152 -6.26 -23.44 -13.72
N SER A 153 -6.06 -24.11 -12.59
CA SER A 153 -6.72 -25.39 -12.29
C SER A 153 -8.24 -25.25 -12.21
N LEU A 154 -8.74 -24.16 -11.61
CA LEU A 154 -10.18 -23.87 -11.56
C LEU A 154 -10.76 -23.64 -12.96
N LEU A 155 -10.04 -22.93 -13.84
CA LEU A 155 -10.47 -22.73 -15.23
C LEU A 155 -10.55 -24.07 -15.97
N ILE A 156 -9.52 -24.91 -15.90
CA ILE A 156 -9.51 -26.24 -16.54
C ILE A 156 -10.68 -27.10 -16.04
N GLN A 157 -10.95 -27.07 -14.74
CA GLN A 157 -12.08 -27.82 -14.17
C GLN A 157 -13.42 -27.30 -14.71
N LYS A 158 -13.56 -25.98 -14.85
CA LYS A 158 -14.78 -25.37 -15.38
C LYS A 158 -14.96 -25.65 -16.88
N ASP A 159 -13.88 -25.67 -17.65
CA ASP A 159 -13.90 -26.03 -19.06
C ASP A 159 -14.34 -27.49 -19.25
N ALA A 160 -13.84 -28.42 -18.42
CA ALA A 160 -14.27 -29.81 -18.43
C ALA A 160 -15.75 -29.97 -18.05
N GLU A 161 -16.24 -29.21 -17.06
CA GLU A 161 -17.67 -29.20 -16.68
C GLU A 161 -18.55 -28.70 -17.84
N ILE A 162 -18.11 -27.64 -18.54
CA ILE A 162 -18.80 -27.11 -19.72
C ILE A 162 -18.86 -28.14 -20.84
N GLU A 163 -17.75 -28.86 -21.08
CA GLU A 163 -17.71 -29.88 -22.12
C GLU A 163 -18.62 -31.06 -21.79
N ASP A 164 -18.66 -31.51 -20.52
CA ASP A 164 -19.59 -32.55 -20.07
C ASP A 164 -21.07 -32.16 -20.29
N TYR A 165 -21.43 -30.89 -20.03
CA TYR A 165 -22.78 -30.40 -20.35
C TYR A 165 -23.08 -30.44 -21.85
N ARG A 166 -22.10 -30.10 -22.70
CA ARG A 166 -22.25 -30.16 -24.16
C ARG A 166 -22.41 -31.59 -24.66
N GLU A 167 -21.58 -32.51 -24.18
CA GLU A 167 -21.65 -33.94 -24.52
C GLU A 167 -22.98 -34.57 -24.06
N SER A 168 -23.49 -34.14 -22.90
CA SER A 168 -24.78 -34.57 -22.36
C SER A 168 -26.01 -33.99 -23.11
N GLY A 169 -25.79 -33.20 -24.15
CA GLY A 169 -26.84 -32.62 -25.00
C GLY A 169 -27.59 -31.44 -24.36
N ALA A 170 -27.01 -30.79 -23.33
CA ALA A 170 -27.55 -29.56 -22.79
C ALA A 170 -27.41 -28.43 -23.83
N THR A 171 -28.52 -27.74 -24.11
CA THR A 171 -28.56 -26.60 -25.04
C THR A 171 -28.60 -25.30 -24.26
N LEU A 172 -27.73 -24.36 -24.62
CA LEU A 172 -27.71 -23.03 -24.01
C LEU A 172 -28.98 -22.27 -24.39
N SER A 173 -29.73 -21.80 -23.40
CA SER A 173 -31.00 -21.09 -23.61
C SER A 173 -30.83 -19.66 -24.15
N ARG A 174 -29.59 -19.15 -24.20
CA ARG A 174 -29.23 -17.86 -24.78
C ARG A 174 -28.01 -18.06 -25.67
N GLY A 175 -28.23 -18.15 -26.98
CA GLY A 175 -27.15 -18.19 -27.96
C GLY A 175 -26.32 -16.91 -27.88
N GLU A 176 -25.01 -17.07 -28.10
CA GLU A 176 -24.01 -15.99 -28.24
C GLU A 176 -23.40 -15.41 -26.96
N GLU A 177 -22.42 -16.10 -26.38
CA GLU A 177 -21.25 -15.44 -25.75
C GLU A 177 -19.94 -16.13 -26.22
N GLY A 178 -19.83 -16.37 -27.53
CA GLY A 178 -18.63 -16.97 -28.16
C GLY A 178 -18.03 -16.16 -29.31
N SER A 179 -18.61 -15.00 -29.65
CA SER A 179 -18.07 -14.11 -30.69
C SER A 179 -17.95 -12.70 -30.16
N VAL A 180 -16.78 -12.36 -29.61
CA VAL A 180 -16.42 -10.95 -29.36
C VAL A 180 -15.99 -10.37 -30.72
N SER A 181 -16.96 -9.89 -31.49
CA SER A 181 -16.73 -8.77 -32.40
C SER A 181 -17.07 -7.49 -31.62
N GLY A 182 -16.12 -6.56 -31.57
CA GLY A 182 -16.19 -5.41 -30.68
C GLY A 182 -17.35 -4.49 -31.02
N SER A 183 -18.28 -4.33 -30.08
CA SER A 183 -19.11 -3.14 -29.88
C SER A 183 -19.69 -3.19 -28.47
N LEU A 184 -19.35 -2.21 -27.62
CA LEU A 184 -20.03 -1.99 -26.33
C LEU A 184 -21.49 -1.57 -26.57
N PRO A 185 -22.43 -2.04 -25.75
CA PRO A 185 -23.28 -1.05 -25.10
C PRO A 185 -23.52 -1.33 -23.60
N GLU A 186 -24.20 -0.35 -23.01
CA GLU A 186 -24.19 0.07 -21.61
C GLU A 186 -24.79 -0.88 -20.56
N ARG A 187 -24.41 -0.60 -19.31
CA ARG A 187 -24.94 -1.14 -18.04
C ARG A 187 -26.47 -1.27 -18.01
N SER A 188 -26.95 -2.41 -17.51
CA SER A 188 -28.04 -2.43 -16.52
C SER A 188 -28.02 -3.69 -15.66
N SER A 189 -28.40 -3.52 -14.40
CA SER A 189 -28.28 -4.47 -13.28
C SER A 189 -29.46 -5.44 -13.18
N SER A 190 -29.20 -6.74 -12.98
CA SER A 190 -29.91 -7.58 -11.99
C SER A 190 -29.37 -9.02 -11.92
N PRO A 191 -29.06 -9.55 -10.74
CA PRO A 191 -28.65 -10.94 -10.55
C PRO A 191 -29.88 -11.82 -10.34
N SER A 192 -30.31 -12.56 -11.37
CA SER A 192 -31.37 -13.56 -11.24
C SER A 192 -30.86 -14.96 -11.59
N ALA A 193 -30.64 -15.72 -10.51
CA ALA A 193 -30.68 -17.17 -10.36
C ALA A 193 -30.49 -18.05 -11.62
N TRP A 194 -29.31 -18.67 -11.71
CA TRP A 194 -29.04 -19.84 -12.55
C TRP A 194 -30.02 -20.98 -12.21
N ARG A 195 -30.80 -21.44 -13.19
CA ARG A 195 -31.58 -22.68 -13.06
C ARG A 195 -31.57 -23.44 -14.39
N ALA A 196 -30.83 -24.55 -14.43
CA ALA A 196 -30.86 -25.49 -15.55
C ALA A 196 -32.12 -26.36 -15.44
N THR A 197 -32.97 -26.36 -16.47
CA THR A 197 -34.13 -27.27 -16.57
C THR A 197 -33.78 -28.48 -17.42
N ARG A 198 -33.92 -29.67 -16.83
CA ARG A 198 -33.71 -30.97 -17.48
C ARG A 198 -34.94 -31.31 -18.34
N GLY A 199 -34.79 -31.38 -19.66
CA GLY A 199 -35.88 -31.71 -20.58
C GLY A 199 -36.32 -33.17 -20.45
N SER A 200 -37.58 -33.40 -20.09
CA SER A 200 -38.21 -34.72 -20.03
C SER A 200 -38.54 -35.23 -21.43
N ARG A 201 -38.00 -36.39 -21.84
CA ARG A 201 -38.46 -37.10 -23.04
C ARG A 201 -39.71 -37.91 -22.70
N LEU A 202 -40.83 -37.58 -23.36
CA LEU A 202 -42.03 -38.42 -23.44
C LEU A 202 -41.79 -39.54 -24.46
N SER A 203 -41.99 -40.79 -24.05
CA SER A 203 -42.12 -41.95 -24.93
C SER A 203 -43.49 -41.94 -25.61
N PRO A 204 -43.63 -42.29 -26.90
CA PRO A 204 -44.93 -42.60 -27.46
C PRO A 204 -45.21 -44.11 -27.42
N LEU A 205 -46.38 -44.44 -26.86
CA LEU A 205 -47.10 -45.69 -27.11
C LEU A 205 -47.70 -45.65 -28.52
N ARG A 206 -47.35 -46.61 -29.37
CA ARG A 206 -48.30 -47.48 -30.08
C ARG A 206 -47.58 -48.57 -30.86
#